data_AF-A0A1V6N9H2-F1
#
_entry.id   AF-A0A1V6N9H2-F1
#
_cell.length_a   1.000
_cell.length_b   1.000
_cell.length_c   1.000
_cell.angle_alpha   90.00
_cell.angle_beta   90.00
_cell.angle_gamma   90.00
#
_symmetry.space_group_name_H-M   'P 1'
#
loop_
_entity.id
_entity.type
_entity.pdbx_description
1 polymer ?
#
loop_
_entity_poly.entity_id
_entity_poly.type
_entity_poly.pdbx_seq_one_letter_code
_entity_poly.pdbx_strand_id
1 'polypeptide(L)'
;MAWIILTFFSIIRITAGILVVISEKSSSTGIMIACVIFLNAGVFPLIAATLGFIRIIVALEQNMSRQIRQCLVVSRVLFIVGIGLTVAGGALEGSDTDSDVLIGFKLVKAGYIIVLVFVGCLLAMQVYFWTQRSCLSVTSRTILNATALATPFIVVRITYLFLSVFQPSDLRWSDLRGPIAPFLTMGLLMEYSVVLIYLITGFIISSWRNIEKPEILLDDATR
;
A
#
# COMPACT_ATOMS: atom_id res chain seq x y z
N MET A 1 -7.13 5.82 13.14
CA MET A 1 -7.12 5.67 11.67
C MET A 1 -6.06 4.66 11.21
N ALA A 2 -4.77 4.80 11.54
CA ALA A 2 -3.71 3.86 11.13
C ALA A 2 -3.98 2.37 11.50
N TRP A 3 -4.54 2.13 12.68
CA TRP A 3 -4.95 0.81 13.16
C TRP A 3 -5.93 0.09 12.24
N ILE A 4 -6.89 0.81 11.66
CA ILE A 4 -7.92 0.23 10.79
C ILE A 4 -7.28 -0.34 9.52
N ILE A 5 -6.30 0.36 8.95
CA ILE A 5 -5.62 -0.05 7.72
C ILE A 5 -4.80 -1.33 7.96
N LEU A 6 -4.16 -1.42 9.12
CA LEU A 6 -3.42 -2.62 9.54
C LEU A 6 -4.34 -3.81 9.85
N THR A 7 -5.53 -3.56 10.40
CA THR A 7 -6.56 -4.59 10.55
C THR A 7 -7.00 -5.13 9.18
N PHE A 8 -7.32 -4.26 8.22
CA PHE A 8 -7.69 -4.68 6.87
C PHE A 8 -6.58 -5.49 6.19
N PHE A 9 -5.34 -5.02 6.30
CA PHE A 9 -4.16 -5.73 5.83
C PHE A 9 -4.09 -7.16 6.39
N SER A 10 -4.30 -7.30 7.70
CA SER A 10 -4.20 -8.59 8.39
C SER A 10 -5.30 -9.54 7.95
N ILE A 11 -6.54 -9.05 7.80
CA ILE A 11 -7.67 -9.84 7.29
C ILE A 11 -7.37 -10.34 5.87
N ILE A 12 -6.92 -9.46 4.97
CA ILE A 12 -6.56 -9.83 3.59
C ILE A 12 -5.49 -10.92 3.60
N ARG A 13 -4.48 -10.81 4.45
CA ARG A 13 -3.38 -11.79 4.53
C ARG A 13 -3.80 -13.14 5.09
N ILE A 14 -4.65 -13.15 6.12
CA ILE A 14 -5.20 -14.39 6.67
C ILE A 14 -6.05 -15.09 5.60
N THR A 15 -6.93 -14.35 4.92
CA THR A 15 -7.75 -14.90 3.83
C THR A 15 -6.89 -15.44 2.68
N ALA A 16 -5.85 -14.71 2.28
CA ALA A 16 -4.92 -15.17 1.25
C ALA A 16 -4.25 -16.50 1.64
N GLY A 17 -3.76 -16.63 2.88
CA GLY A 17 -3.14 -17.86 3.38
C GLY A 17 -4.11 -19.05 3.37
N ILE A 18 -5.36 -18.84 3.79
CA ILE A 18 -6.40 -19.87 3.74
C ILE A 18 -6.68 -20.29 2.29
N LEU A 19 -6.80 -19.34 1.35
CA LEU A 19 -7.04 -19.62 -0.06
C LEU A 19 -5.90 -20.42 -0.70
N VAL A 20 -4.63 -20.12 -0.36
CA VAL A 20 -3.48 -20.89 -0.84
C VAL A 20 -3.62 -22.36 -0.39
N VAL A 21 -3.90 -22.60 0.89
CA VAL A 21 -4.06 -23.97 1.43
C VAL A 21 -5.24 -24.72 0.78
N ILE A 22 -6.35 -24.03 0.51
CA ILE A 22 -7.50 -24.63 -0.18
C ILE A 22 -7.16 -24.92 -1.65
N SER A 23 -6.41 -24.05 -2.32
CA SER A 23 -6.06 -24.20 -3.73
C SER A 23 -5.24 -25.45 -4.01
N GLU A 24 -4.43 -25.90 -3.05
CA GLU A 24 -3.68 -27.17 -3.11
C GLU A 24 -4.60 -28.40 -3.05
N LYS A 25 -5.75 -28.31 -2.38
CA LYS A 25 -6.68 -29.44 -2.21
C LYS A 25 -7.79 -29.47 -3.26
N SER A 26 -8.24 -28.32 -3.72
CA SER A 26 -9.32 -28.18 -4.70
C SER A 26 -8.99 -27.05 -5.67
N SER A 27 -8.43 -27.40 -6.81
CA SER A 27 -8.04 -26.44 -7.85
C SER A 27 -9.22 -26.08 -8.77
N SER A 28 -10.22 -25.38 -8.22
CA SER A 28 -11.20 -24.70 -9.08
C SER A 28 -10.61 -23.38 -9.59
N THR A 29 -10.94 -23.00 -10.83
CA THR A 29 -10.45 -21.78 -11.48
C THR A 29 -10.73 -20.55 -10.61
N GLY A 30 -11.94 -20.45 -10.03
CA GLY A 30 -12.34 -19.38 -9.12
C GLY A 30 -11.49 -19.25 -7.86
N ILE A 31 -11.09 -20.37 -7.24
CA ILE A 31 -10.21 -20.36 -6.05
C ILE A 31 -8.82 -19.84 -6.44
N MET A 32 -8.30 -20.24 -7.60
CA MET A 32 -6.99 -19.80 -8.09
C MET A 32 -6.95 -18.28 -8.33
N ILE A 33 -7.98 -17.74 -8.98
CA ILE A 33 -8.13 -16.31 -9.23
C ILE A 33 -8.25 -15.54 -7.92
N ALA A 34 -9.13 -16.00 -7.03
CA ALA A 34 -9.29 -15.39 -5.71
C ALA A 34 -7.96 -15.38 -4.95
N CYS A 35 -7.19 -16.47 -5.01
CA CYS A 35 -5.89 -16.56 -4.38
C CYS A 35 -4.91 -15.51 -4.92
N VAL A 36 -4.77 -15.39 -6.25
CA VAL A 36 -3.90 -14.39 -6.88
C VAL A 36 -4.33 -12.97 -6.53
N ILE A 37 -5.63 -12.68 -6.56
CA ILE A 37 -6.17 -11.36 -6.19
C ILE A 37 -5.82 -11.03 -4.73
N PHE A 38 -6.10 -11.94 -3.78
CA PHE A 38 -5.84 -11.69 -2.36
C PHE A 38 -4.34 -11.60 -2.01
N LEU A 39 -3.49 -12.39 -2.69
CA LEU A 39 -2.04 -12.32 -2.55
C LEU A 39 -1.48 -10.95 -2.95
N ASN A 40 -2.07 -10.34 -3.98
CA ASN A 40 -1.65 -9.05 -4.52
C ASN A 40 -2.38 -7.86 -3.88
N ALA A 41 -3.59 -8.08 -3.37
CA ALA A 41 -4.38 -7.07 -2.69
C ALA A 41 -3.74 -6.55 -1.39
N GLY A 42 -2.85 -7.34 -0.76
CA GLY A 42 -2.12 -6.95 0.46
C GLY A 42 -1.31 -5.64 0.32
N VAL A 43 -0.91 -5.28 -0.90
CA VAL A 43 -0.14 -4.07 -1.17
C VAL A 43 -1.01 -2.81 -1.07
N PHE A 44 -2.30 -2.88 -1.42
CA PHE A 44 -3.17 -1.70 -1.45
C PHE A 44 -3.37 -1.07 -0.06
N PRO A 45 -3.64 -1.81 1.03
CA PRO A 45 -3.66 -1.25 2.38
C PRO A 45 -2.35 -0.53 2.75
N LEU A 46 -1.18 -1.05 2.37
CA LEU A 46 0.10 -0.38 2.65
C LEU A 46 0.21 0.96 1.94
N ILE A 47 -0.13 1.02 0.66
CA ILE A 47 -0.08 2.28 -0.08
C ILE A 47 -1.19 3.25 0.40
N ALA A 48 -2.33 2.73 0.87
CA ALA A 48 -3.33 3.57 1.54
C ALA A 48 -2.80 4.14 2.86
N ALA A 49 -1.99 3.38 3.60
CA ALA A 49 -1.33 3.86 4.82
C ALA A 49 -0.32 4.98 4.52
N THR A 50 0.49 4.85 3.46
CA THR A 50 1.45 5.90 3.08
C THR A 50 0.74 7.21 2.73
N LEU A 51 -0.34 7.15 1.95
CA LEU A 51 -1.17 8.31 1.63
C LEU A 51 -1.82 8.90 2.89
N GLY A 52 -2.23 8.05 3.84
CA GLY A 52 -2.73 8.45 5.15
C GLY A 52 -1.70 9.25 5.95
N PHE A 53 -0.45 8.79 5.98
CA PHE A 53 0.66 9.47 6.67
C PHE A 53 1.00 10.81 6.03
N ILE A 54 1.10 10.88 4.70
CA ILE A 54 1.35 12.15 4.01
C ILE A 54 0.22 13.13 4.30
N ARG A 55 -1.05 12.68 4.28
CA ARG A 55 -2.19 13.53 4.63
C ARG A 55 -2.11 14.09 6.05
N ILE A 56 -1.57 13.33 7.00
CA ILE A 56 -1.36 13.81 8.38
C ILE A 56 -0.33 14.94 8.37
N ILE A 57 0.83 14.77 7.70
CA ILE A 57 1.84 15.84 7.56
C ILE A 57 1.19 17.10 6.97
N VAL A 58 0.43 16.95 5.89
CA VAL A 58 -0.30 18.03 5.21
C VAL A 58 -1.30 18.74 6.11
N ALA A 59 -1.92 18.03 7.05
CA ALA A 59 -2.87 18.60 8.00
C ALA A 59 -2.19 19.32 9.16
N LEU A 60 -1.00 18.87 9.59
CA LEU A 60 -0.21 19.55 10.61
C LEU A 60 0.41 20.86 10.09
N GLU A 61 0.86 20.88 8.84
CA GLU A 61 1.59 22.01 8.28
C GLU A 61 0.63 22.96 7.52
N GLN A 62 0.03 23.93 8.22
CA GLN A 62 -1.00 24.84 7.67
C GLN A 62 -0.52 25.70 6.47
N ASN A 63 0.79 25.95 6.34
CA ASN A 63 1.36 26.86 5.33
C ASN A 63 1.65 26.21 3.97
N MET A 64 1.18 24.99 3.73
CA MET A 64 1.51 24.32 2.49
C MET A 64 0.78 24.86 1.26
N SER A 65 1.46 24.77 0.12
CA SER A 65 0.95 25.22 -1.17
C SER A 65 -0.31 24.47 -1.60
N ARG A 66 -1.21 25.20 -2.30
CA ARG A 66 -2.44 24.66 -2.89
C ARG A 66 -2.17 23.48 -3.84
N GLN A 67 -0.99 23.45 -4.47
CA GLN A 67 -0.57 22.41 -5.40
C GLN A 67 -0.41 21.04 -4.73
N ILE A 68 0.18 20.96 -3.53
CA ILE A 68 0.36 19.69 -2.80
C ILE A 68 -1.00 19.10 -2.42
N ARG A 69 -1.93 19.96 -1.98
CA ARG A 69 -3.29 19.54 -1.64
C ARG A 69 -4.04 19.00 -2.86
N GLN A 70 -3.91 19.66 -4.02
CA GLN A 70 -4.47 19.15 -5.28
C GLN A 70 -3.83 17.83 -5.70
N CYS A 71 -2.50 17.73 -5.61
CA CYS A 71 -1.78 16.51 -5.95
C CYS A 71 -2.21 15.33 -5.07
N LEU A 72 -2.52 15.54 -3.78
CA LEU A 72 -3.08 14.52 -2.91
C LEU A 72 -4.48 14.06 -3.30
N VAL A 73 -5.35 14.97 -3.74
CA VAL A 73 -6.68 14.63 -4.23
C VAL A 73 -6.58 13.81 -5.51
N VAL A 74 -5.72 14.23 -6.45
CA VAL A 74 -5.45 13.47 -7.69
C VAL A 74 -4.89 12.09 -7.37
N SER A 75 -3.94 12.00 -6.44
CA SER A 75 -3.34 10.73 -6.01
C SER A 75 -4.38 9.77 -5.41
N ARG A 76 -5.35 10.29 -4.65
CA ARG A 76 -6.47 9.48 -4.13
C ARG A 76 -7.36 8.94 -5.26
N VAL A 77 -7.69 9.77 -6.25
CA VAL A 77 -8.50 9.34 -7.39
C VAL A 77 -7.76 8.28 -8.19
N LEU A 78 -6.48 8.50 -8.49
CA LEU A 78 -5.64 7.51 -9.19
C LEU A 78 -5.58 6.18 -8.43
N PHE A 79 -5.45 6.21 -7.11
CA PHE A 79 -5.43 5.01 -6.29
C PHE A 79 -6.75 4.21 -6.37
N ILE A 80 -7.90 4.88 -6.26
CA ILE A 80 -9.21 4.23 -6.34
C ILE A 80 -9.44 3.65 -7.74
N VAL A 81 -9.12 4.42 -8.78
CA VAL A 81 -9.24 3.97 -10.18
C VAL A 81 -8.32 2.78 -10.45
N GLY A 82 -7.06 2.84 -10.01
CA GLY A 82 -6.10 1.74 -10.17
C GLY A 82 -6.55 0.44 -9.52
N ILE A 83 -7.07 0.51 -8.28
CA ILE A 83 -7.65 -0.66 -7.59
C ILE A 83 -8.86 -1.17 -8.37
N GLY A 84 -9.78 -0.29 -8.76
CA GLY A 84 -11.00 -0.66 -9.47
C GLY A 84 -10.70 -1.41 -10.77
N LEU A 85 -9.75 -0.91 -11.57
CA LEU A 85 -9.32 -1.58 -12.80
C LEU A 85 -8.66 -2.93 -12.54
N THR A 86 -7.83 -3.03 -11.50
CA THR A 86 -7.13 -4.28 -11.18
C THR A 86 -8.10 -5.36 -10.71
N VAL A 87 -9.08 -4.99 -9.87
CA VAL A 87 -10.11 -5.91 -9.37
C VAL A 87 -11.07 -6.32 -10.49
N ALA A 88 -11.54 -5.36 -11.30
CA ALA A 88 -12.42 -5.65 -12.43
C ALA A 88 -11.71 -6.52 -13.48
N GLY A 89 -10.45 -6.22 -13.78
CA GLY A 89 -9.63 -7.01 -14.69
C GLY A 89 -9.41 -8.44 -14.18
N GLY A 90 -9.05 -8.60 -12.90
CA GLY A 90 -8.86 -9.93 -12.30
C GLY A 90 -10.14 -10.77 -12.24
N ALA A 91 -11.31 -10.14 -12.12
CA ALA A 91 -12.59 -10.84 -12.22
C ALA A 91 -12.88 -11.33 -13.64
N LEU A 92 -12.54 -10.53 -14.67
CA LEU A 92 -12.75 -10.89 -16.08
C LEU A 92 -11.74 -11.93 -16.58
N GLU A 93 -10.50 -11.93 -16.07
CA GLU A 93 -9.50 -12.99 -16.32
C GLU A 93 -10.01 -14.39 -15.94
N GLY A 94 -11.03 -14.47 -15.09
CA GLY A 94 -11.60 -15.72 -14.62
C GLY A 94 -12.82 -16.25 -15.37
N SER A 95 -13.23 -15.56 -16.42
CA SER A 95 -14.37 -15.96 -17.24
C SER A 95 -14.01 -17.12 -18.18
N ASP A 96 -15.02 -17.88 -18.61
CA ASP A 96 -14.83 -18.97 -19.57
C ASP A 96 -14.72 -18.47 -21.03
N THR A 97 -14.93 -17.18 -21.27
CA THR A 97 -14.92 -16.57 -22.61
C THR A 97 -13.54 -15.97 -22.93
N ASP A 98 -12.89 -16.44 -23.99
CA ASP A 98 -11.56 -15.94 -24.41
C ASP A 98 -11.49 -14.41 -24.61
N SER A 99 -12.57 -13.80 -25.12
CA SER A 99 -12.65 -12.35 -25.31
C SER A 99 -12.57 -11.59 -24.00
N ASP A 100 -13.25 -12.10 -22.97
CA ASP A 100 -13.36 -11.47 -21.65
C ASP A 100 -12.05 -11.64 -20.88
N VAL A 101 -11.39 -12.79 -21.02
CA VAL A 101 -10.04 -13.04 -20.46
C VAL A 101 -9.01 -12.06 -21.05
N LEU A 102 -9.01 -11.85 -22.38
CA LEU A 102 -8.10 -10.91 -23.03
C LEU A 102 -8.34 -9.46 -22.56
N ILE A 103 -9.61 -9.08 -22.36
CA ILE A 103 -9.98 -7.78 -21.82
C ILE A 103 -9.48 -7.67 -20.36
N GLY A 104 -9.68 -8.72 -19.55
CA GLY A 104 -9.19 -8.81 -18.18
C GLY A 104 -7.70 -8.50 -18.06
N PHE A 105 -6.86 -9.18 -18.84
CA PHE A 105 -5.42 -8.94 -18.87
C PHE A 105 -5.05 -7.49 -19.21
N LYS A 106 -5.76 -6.88 -20.15
CA LYS A 106 -5.54 -5.47 -20.51
C LYS A 106 -5.92 -4.53 -19.37
N LEU A 107 -7.04 -4.80 -18.69
CA LEU A 107 -7.50 -4.02 -17.53
C LEU A 107 -6.54 -4.12 -16.35
N VAL A 108 -6.08 -5.33 -16.02
CA VAL A 108 -5.11 -5.56 -14.93
C VAL A 108 -3.80 -4.81 -15.21
N LYS A 109 -3.25 -4.93 -16.43
CA LYS A 109 -2.04 -4.20 -16.83
C LYS A 109 -2.22 -2.69 -16.75
N ALA A 110 -3.35 -2.16 -17.23
CA ALA A 110 -3.66 -0.74 -17.13
C ALA A 110 -3.79 -0.27 -15.66
N GLY A 111 -4.45 -1.07 -14.81
CA GLY A 111 -4.55 -0.82 -13.38
C GLY A 111 -3.18 -0.72 -12.70
N TYR A 112 -2.27 -1.66 -12.99
CA TYR A 112 -0.92 -1.61 -12.43
C TYR A 112 -0.07 -0.44 -12.94
N ILE A 113 -0.23 -0.03 -14.20
CA ILE A 113 0.44 1.19 -14.71
C ILE A 113 -0.04 2.41 -13.92
N ILE A 114 -1.34 2.53 -13.65
CA ILE A 114 -1.89 3.64 -12.85
C ILE A 114 -1.34 3.60 -11.42
N VAL A 115 -1.27 2.41 -10.80
CA VAL A 115 -0.69 2.23 -9.45
C VAL A 115 0.79 2.64 -9.44
N LEU A 116 1.56 2.31 -10.48
CA LEU A 116 2.96 2.68 -10.61
C LEU A 116 3.14 4.20 -10.74
N VAL A 117 2.31 4.86 -11.56
CA VAL A 117 2.28 6.33 -11.66
C VAL A 117 1.95 6.97 -10.31
N PHE A 118 0.94 6.45 -9.62
CA PHE A 118 0.54 6.91 -8.30
C PHE A 118 1.68 6.79 -7.27
N VAL A 119 2.39 5.66 -7.25
CA VAL A 119 3.55 5.48 -6.37
C VAL A 119 4.67 6.47 -6.74
N GLY A 120 4.90 6.72 -8.04
CA GLY A 120 5.80 7.78 -8.49
C GLY A 120 5.42 9.17 -7.96
N CYS A 121 4.13 9.51 -7.95
CA CYS A 121 3.64 10.75 -7.35
C CYS A 121 3.91 10.81 -5.83
N LEU A 122 3.71 9.70 -5.11
CA LEU A 122 4.02 9.63 -3.67
C LEU A 122 5.52 9.83 -3.41
N LEU A 123 6.39 9.21 -4.21
CA LEU A 123 7.84 9.41 -4.14
C LEU A 123 8.23 10.87 -4.38
N ALA A 124 7.64 11.51 -5.39
CA ALA A 124 7.89 12.92 -5.68
C ALA A 124 7.47 13.83 -4.51
N MET A 125 6.32 13.55 -3.88
CA MET A 125 5.91 14.26 -2.66
C MET A 125 6.89 14.02 -1.51
N GLN A 126 7.32 12.77 -1.30
CA GLN A 126 8.28 12.40 -0.26
C GLN A 126 9.58 13.21 -0.40
N VAL A 127 10.12 13.30 -1.62
CA VAL A 127 11.32 14.07 -1.94
C VAL A 127 11.10 15.57 -1.73
N TYR A 128 9.94 16.09 -2.11
CA TYR A 128 9.57 17.49 -1.88
C TYR A 128 9.51 17.84 -0.38
N PHE A 129 8.92 16.97 0.44
CA PHE A 129 8.92 17.17 1.90
C PHE A 129 10.31 17.03 2.50
N TRP A 130 11.16 16.21 1.90
CA TRP A 130 12.54 16.05 2.34
C TRP A 130 13.37 17.32 2.13
N THR A 131 13.18 18.03 1.01
CA THR A 131 13.87 19.32 0.77
C THR A 131 13.40 20.42 1.73
N GLN A 132 12.17 20.34 2.23
CA GLN A 132 11.61 21.29 3.20
C GLN A 132 11.70 20.83 4.66
N ARG A 133 12.49 19.79 4.94
CA ARG A 133 12.55 19.15 6.25
C ARG A 133 12.86 20.13 7.40
N SER A 134 13.63 21.18 7.13
CA SER A 134 14.02 22.20 8.13
C SER A 134 12.84 23.02 8.67
N CYS A 135 11.74 23.15 7.93
CA CYS A 135 10.57 23.91 8.33
C CYS A 135 9.47 23.04 8.97
N LEU A 136 9.58 21.71 8.88
CA LEU A 136 8.57 20.77 9.37
C LEU A 136 8.65 20.57 10.89
N SER A 137 7.50 20.33 11.52
CA SER A 137 7.39 19.92 12.91
C SER A 137 8.08 18.58 13.21
N VAL A 138 8.43 18.33 14.47
CA VAL A 138 9.10 17.08 14.91
C VAL A 138 8.28 15.84 14.58
N THR A 139 6.96 15.92 14.74
CA THR A 139 6.01 14.86 14.39
C THR A 139 6.01 14.59 12.88
N SER A 140 5.93 15.65 12.06
CA SER A 140 5.99 15.53 10.60
C SER A 140 7.31 14.93 10.11
N ARG A 141 8.44 15.31 10.72
CA ARG A 141 9.77 14.74 10.39
C ARG A 141 9.86 13.25 10.73
N THR A 142 9.27 12.83 11.85
CA THR A 142 9.26 11.43 12.25
C THR A 142 8.45 10.59 11.26
N ILE A 143 7.26 11.07 10.89
CA ILE A 143 6.41 10.41 9.87
C ILE A 143 7.14 10.34 8.53
N LEU A 144 7.80 11.43 8.12
CA LEU A 144 8.55 11.50 6.86
C LEU A 144 9.72 10.52 6.83
N ASN A 145 10.48 10.41 7.92
CA ASN A 145 11.57 9.43 8.02
C ASN A 145 11.06 7.99 7.98
N ALA A 146 9.99 7.68 8.71
CA ALA A 146 9.41 6.35 8.72
C ALA A 146 8.86 5.94 7.34
N THR A 147 8.16 6.85 6.67
CA THR A 147 7.66 6.60 5.32
C THR A 147 8.80 6.45 4.32
N ALA A 148 9.87 7.27 4.42
CA ALA A 148 11.06 7.15 3.58
C ALA A 148 11.83 5.82 3.82
N LEU A 149 11.86 5.34 5.06
CA LEU A 149 12.45 4.04 5.41
C LEU A 149 11.65 2.87 4.84
N ALA A 150 10.31 3.00 4.82
CA ALA A 150 9.41 1.98 4.26
C ALA A 150 9.37 1.98 2.72
N THR A 151 9.61 3.13 2.09
CA THR A 151 9.61 3.31 0.64
C THR A 151 10.39 2.24 -0.15
N PRO A 152 11.68 1.94 0.14
CA PRO A 152 12.42 0.96 -0.64
C PRO A 152 11.78 -0.44 -0.62
N PHE A 153 11.21 -0.85 0.52
CA PHE A 153 10.51 -2.12 0.65
C PHE A 153 9.22 -2.15 -0.20
N ILE A 154 8.46 -1.06 -0.21
CA ILE A 154 7.27 -0.91 -1.08
C ILE A 154 7.67 -0.98 -2.56
N VAL A 155 8.77 -0.32 -2.95
CA VAL A 155 9.25 -0.34 -4.33
C VAL A 155 9.60 -1.76 -4.75
N VAL A 156 10.37 -2.50 -3.96
CA VAL A 156 10.71 -3.91 -4.27
C VAL A 156 9.45 -4.75 -4.41
N ARG A 157 8.47 -4.58 -3.51
CA ARG A 157 7.19 -5.31 -3.58
C ARG A 157 6.42 -5.00 -4.86
N ILE A 158 6.34 -3.73 -5.25
CA ILE A 158 5.65 -3.30 -6.48
C ILE A 158 6.40 -3.80 -7.72
N THR A 159 7.73 -3.80 -7.71
CA THR A 159 8.54 -4.35 -8.81
C THR A 159 8.24 -5.84 -8.99
N TYR A 160 8.24 -6.63 -7.92
CA TYR A 160 7.88 -8.05 -8.00
C TYR A 160 6.47 -8.24 -8.59
N LEU A 161 5.51 -7.44 -8.14
CA LEU A 161 4.13 -7.46 -8.64
C LEU A 161 4.02 -7.05 -10.12
N PHE A 162 4.84 -6.10 -10.56
CA PHE A 162 4.90 -5.69 -11.95
C PHE A 162 5.49 -6.80 -12.82
N LEU A 163 6.57 -7.46 -12.37
CA LEU A 163 7.15 -8.58 -13.09
C LEU A 163 6.17 -9.75 -13.21
N SER A 164 5.42 -10.07 -12.15
CA SER A 164 4.45 -11.17 -12.16
C SER A 164 3.35 -11.00 -13.21
N VAL A 165 2.95 -9.75 -13.50
CA VAL A 165 1.88 -9.42 -14.46
C VAL A 165 2.41 -9.25 -15.89
N PHE A 166 3.60 -8.68 -16.04
CA PHE A 166 4.17 -8.39 -17.36
C PHE A 166 4.96 -9.55 -17.96
N GLN A 167 5.45 -10.48 -17.13
CA GLN A 167 6.16 -11.69 -17.55
C GLN A 167 5.44 -12.96 -17.05
N PRO A 168 4.18 -13.21 -17.48
CA PRO A 168 3.41 -14.37 -17.01
C PRO A 168 4.01 -15.72 -17.43
N SER A 169 4.88 -15.75 -18.43
CA SER A 169 5.59 -16.95 -18.88
C SER A 169 6.73 -17.38 -17.96
N ASP A 170 7.27 -16.48 -17.13
CA ASP A 170 8.35 -16.79 -16.20
C ASP A 170 7.77 -17.08 -14.81
N LEU A 171 7.72 -18.38 -14.48
CA LEU A 171 7.17 -18.88 -13.20
C LEU A 171 7.92 -18.32 -11.99
N ARG A 172 9.15 -17.81 -12.14
CA ARG A 172 9.95 -17.24 -11.03
C ARG A 172 9.26 -16.06 -10.35
N TRP A 173 8.39 -15.36 -11.08
CA TRP A 173 7.67 -14.18 -10.59
C TRP A 173 6.21 -14.50 -10.23
N SER A 174 5.77 -15.75 -10.39
CA SER A 174 4.41 -16.15 -10.05
C SER A 174 4.22 -16.20 -8.53
N ASP A 175 3.21 -15.50 -8.02
CA ASP A 175 2.83 -15.54 -6.60
C ASP A 175 2.33 -16.92 -6.12
N LEU A 176 1.84 -17.76 -7.04
CA LEU A 176 1.14 -19.00 -6.69
C LEU A 176 1.88 -20.27 -7.15
N ARG A 177 2.40 -20.29 -8.39
CA ARG A 177 2.99 -21.49 -9.01
C ARG A 177 4.52 -21.45 -9.09
N GLY A 178 5.13 -20.37 -8.60
CA GLY A 178 6.55 -20.12 -8.67
C GLY A 178 7.36 -20.76 -7.55
N PRO A 179 8.71 -20.69 -7.63
CA PRO A 179 9.57 -20.99 -6.50
C PRO A 179 9.20 -20.13 -5.29
N ILE A 180 9.18 -20.73 -4.09
CA ILE A 180 8.81 -20.05 -2.84
C ILE A 180 9.78 -18.90 -2.48
N ALA A 181 11.05 -19.00 -2.89
CA ALA A 181 12.07 -18.04 -2.47
C ALA A 181 11.78 -16.59 -2.93
N PRO A 182 11.62 -16.27 -4.24
CA PRO A 182 11.26 -14.92 -4.70
C PRO A 182 9.98 -14.38 -4.06
N PHE A 183 8.93 -15.21 -4.00
CA PHE A 183 7.65 -14.85 -3.41
C PHE A 183 7.78 -14.47 -1.92
N LEU A 184 8.52 -15.28 -1.15
CA LEU A 184 8.73 -15.02 0.28
C LEU A 184 9.60 -13.78 0.51
N THR A 185 10.71 -13.64 -0.21
CA THR A 185 11.69 -12.57 0.06
C THR A 185 11.30 -11.23 -0.54
N MET A 186 10.85 -11.20 -1.80
CA MET A 186 10.52 -9.96 -2.50
C MET A 186 9.03 -9.59 -2.37
N GLY A 187 8.18 -10.59 -2.13
CA GLY A 187 6.76 -10.39 -1.87
C GLY A 187 6.47 -10.16 -0.39
N LEU A 188 6.42 -11.25 0.38
CA LEU A 188 5.91 -11.24 1.75
C LEU A 188 6.81 -10.46 2.74
N LEU A 189 8.12 -10.74 2.75
CA LEU A 189 9.05 -10.14 3.70
C LEU A 189 9.10 -8.61 3.62
N MET A 190 9.10 -8.07 2.40
CA MET A 190 9.08 -6.62 2.16
C MET A 190 7.80 -6.00 2.73
N GLU A 191 6.67 -6.69 2.57
CA GLU A 191 5.38 -6.22 3.06
C GLU A 191 5.30 -6.19 4.59
N TYR A 192 5.74 -7.26 5.25
CA TYR A 192 5.80 -7.33 6.72
C TYR A 192 6.78 -6.30 7.30
N SER A 193 7.90 -6.06 6.63
CA SER A 193 8.88 -5.05 7.04
C SER A 193 8.24 -3.65 7.05
N VAL A 194 7.48 -3.30 6.01
CA VAL A 194 6.75 -2.02 5.94
C VAL A 194 5.70 -1.91 7.05
N VAL A 195 4.95 -2.99 7.29
CA VAL A 195 3.94 -3.04 8.33
C VAL A 195 4.53 -2.80 9.72
N LEU A 196 5.69 -3.41 10.02
CA LEU A 196 6.41 -3.19 11.27
C LEU A 196 6.85 -1.74 11.41
N ILE A 197 7.40 -1.13 10.36
CA ILE A 197 7.80 0.29 10.36
C ILE A 197 6.59 1.18 10.66
N TYR A 198 5.44 0.93 10.02
CA TYR A 198 4.22 1.71 10.22
C TYR A 198 3.57 1.50 11.58
N LEU A 199 3.63 0.28 12.12
CA LEU A 199 3.21 -0.02 13.49
C LEU A 199 4.01 0.79 14.51
N ILE A 200 5.35 0.68 14.46
CA ILE A 200 6.25 1.39 15.37
C ILE A 200 6.01 2.90 15.28
N THR A 201 5.90 3.44 14.06
CA THR A 201 5.63 4.86 13.82
C THR A 201 4.28 5.29 14.39
N GLY A 202 3.24 4.47 14.22
CA GLY A 202 1.91 4.73 14.77
C GLY A 202 1.89 4.77 16.30
N PHE A 203 2.61 3.87 16.96
CA PHE A 203 2.76 3.87 18.42
C PHE A 203 3.51 5.10 18.91
N ILE A 204 4.62 5.48 18.27
CA ILE A 204 5.38 6.69 18.61
C ILE A 204 4.46 7.91 18.55
N ILE A 205 3.73 8.11 17.44
CA ILE A 205 2.81 9.25 17.28
C ILE A 205 1.72 9.27 18.36
N SER A 206 1.18 8.10 18.72
CA SER A 206 0.16 7.99 19.76
C SER A 206 0.66 8.40 21.15
N SER A 207 1.94 8.15 21.43
CA SER A 207 2.60 8.54 22.68
C SER A 207 2.68 10.07 22.83
N TRP A 208 3.09 10.79 21.78
CA TRP A 208 3.17 12.25 21.81
C TRP A 208 1.82 12.93 22.10
N ARG A 209 0.73 12.43 21.50
CA ARG A 209 -0.62 12.96 21.75
C ARG A 209 -1.10 12.76 23.20
N ASN A 210 -0.56 11.77 23.92
CA ASN A 210 -0.86 11.56 25.33
C ASN A 210 0.01 12.43 26.25
N ILE A 211 1.13 12.98 25.78
CA ILE A 211 2.02 13.89 26.54
C ILE A 211 1.53 15.34 26.44
N GLU A 212 0.89 15.74 25.35
CA GLU A 212 0.36 17.11 25.19
C GLU A 212 -0.94 17.36 25.97
N LYS A 213 -1.74 16.31 26.22
CA LYS A 213 -2.94 16.39 27.06
C LYS A 213 -2.68 16.79 28.52
N PRO A 214 -1.67 16.26 29.24
CA PRO A 214 -1.40 16.66 30.61
C PRO A 214 -0.92 18.11 30.74
N GLU A 215 -0.20 18.68 29.75
CA GLU A 215 0.22 20.09 29.80
C GLU A 215 -0.96 21.05 29.67
N ILE A 216 -1.92 20.78 28.78
CA ILE A 216 -3.11 21.63 28.62
C ILE A 216 -4.00 21.56 29.88
N LEU A 217 -4.10 20.38 30.51
CA LEU A 217 -4.86 20.22 31.76
C LEU A 217 -4.17 20.88 32.96
N LEU A 218 -2.85 21.02 32.93
CA LEU A 218 -2.10 21.73 33.98
C LEU A 218 -2.23 23.25 33.80
N ASP A 219 -2.19 23.76 32.56
CA ASP A 219 -2.36 25.19 32.28
C ASP A 219 -3.78 25.68 32.65
N ASP A 220 -4.82 24.89 32.33
CA ASP A 220 -6.20 25.16 32.74
C ASP A 220 -6.44 25.03 34.25
N ALA A 221 -5.66 24.21 34.97
CA ALA A 221 -5.76 24.08 36.43
C ALA A 221 -5.05 25.21 37.19
N THR A 222 -4.20 26.00 36.50
CA THR A 222 -3.44 27.11 37.07
C THR A 222 -4.02 28.50 36.78
N ARG A 223 -5.18 28.58 36.10
CA ARG A 223 -5.99 29.79 35.91
C ARG A 223 -7.24 29.77 36.79
#